data_AF-A0A1D3TTM0-F1
#
_entry.id   AF-A0A1D3TTM0-F1
#
_cell.length_a   1.000
_cell.length_b   1.000
_cell.length_c   1.000
_cell.angle_alpha   90.00
_cell.angle_beta   90.00
_cell.angle_gamma   90.00
#
_symmetry.space_group_name_H-M   'P 1'
#
loop_
_entity.id
_entity.type
_entity.pdbx_description
1 polymer ?
#
loop_
_entity_poly.entity_id
_entity_poly.type
_entity_poly.pdbx_seq_one_letter_code
_entity_poly.pdbx_strand_id
1 'polypeptide(L)'
;MVRQFRGELVREGQNKGIVLLLLVFTYFCGTNIPVAKAANMSAGEYMLLSLSNHYYIVYGLFLFFMFWIFKNIRNENNIELIRYRDHGHYFAVRNGAAAIKIVIIIFMHVSIAAILGVMNFGLSDEFRGHALDTYYTSTLQFIYRFKDYFNSPLQATAAVCIYMAIGFLFIYKIMFYVYKLFGDRIVIISLCIILINVFIGFKTEVDESVLEVVFLNNYFLLHHSLFLNGIWAVGTNIVIAFLAPMLLNRTAIRKNRGKRTGQGSNSYLRDMAEGKLLISAAAVMILIGMNLWVMIYGNHNWMDFLFLNVNGFSKSNFYWKEFLSFISYFVIPIFMISMFLEKEKMNRNTISLFRYGSHEKWYRNVDKILRTYVVKYSILYVGLLLFLTSAAFFFNRSGKSDLAEEFIGNYGITSSQFLELALFAAVVRGVELLVLFEVDILIFRISGNTTVAFLMTGLGYLLAGSDIAQRTAYPFGSSALYNILETVSREGIGKGCLYVVMADAGLLSILMFTNKLLWGDRNGKCD
;
A
#
# COMPACT_ATOMS: atom_id res chain seq x y z
N MET A 1 7.14 4.23 34.64
CA MET A 1 6.04 4.24 33.66
C MET A 1 5.04 5.37 33.95
N VAL A 2 4.31 5.35 35.07
CA VAL A 2 3.31 6.40 35.44
C VAL A 2 3.91 7.82 35.57
N ARG A 3 5.11 7.98 36.14
CA ARG A 3 5.77 9.30 36.27
C ARG A 3 6.23 9.92 34.94
N GLN A 4 6.59 9.09 33.95
CA GLN A 4 6.99 9.54 32.62
C GLN A 4 5.75 9.84 31.75
N PHE A 5 4.67 9.09 31.96
CA PHE A 5 3.34 9.32 31.39
C PHE A 5 2.75 10.68 31.80
N ARG A 6 2.98 11.09 33.05
CA ARG A 6 2.54 12.40 33.58
C ARG A 6 3.21 13.57 32.85
N GLY A 7 4.48 13.42 32.43
CA GLY A 7 5.22 14.47 31.71
C GLY A 7 4.73 14.70 30.27
N GLU A 8 4.24 13.66 29.59
CA GLU A 8 3.73 13.77 28.21
C GLU A 8 2.26 14.24 28.12
N LEU A 9 1.52 14.23 29.22
CA LEU A 9 0.14 14.72 29.32
C LEU A 9 0.08 16.21 29.76
N VAL A 10 1.15 16.74 30.35
CA VAL A 10 1.19 18.10 30.94
C VAL A 10 2.04 19.07 30.12
N ARG A 11 2.00 18.95 28.78
CA ARG A 11 2.57 19.98 27.90
C ARG A 11 1.52 21.05 27.66
N GLU A 12 1.62 22.17 28.38
CA GLU A 12 0.69 23.32 28.44
C GLU A 12 0.05 23.72 27.10
N GLY A 13 0.78 23.70 25.98
CA GLY A 13 0.25 24.06 24.66
C GLY A 13 -0.62 23.00 23.98
N GLN A 14 -0.60 21.73 24.41
CA GLN A 14 -1.52 20.69 23.91
C GLN A 14 -2.89 20.75 24.61
N ASN A 15 -2.90 21.13 25.89
CA ASN A 15 -4.13 21.20 26.69
C ASN A 15 -5.09 22.29 26.19
N LYS A 16 -4.57 23.46 25.79
CA LYS A 16 -5.37 24.54 25.20
C LYS A 16 -6.06 24.13 23.90
N GLY A 17 -5.36 23.37 23.04
CA GLY A 17 -5.92 22.89 21.78
C GLY A 17 -7.03 21.85 21.97
N ILE A 18 -6.87 20.93 22.92
CA ILE A 18 -7.93 19.94 23.24
C ILE A 18 -9.17 20.65 23.78
N VAL A 19 -9.00 21.62 24.70
CA VAL A 19 -10.13 22.41 25.21
C VAL A 19 -10.85 23.16 24.09
N LEU A 20 -10.11 23.81 23.19
CA LEU A 20 -10.69 24.49 22.03
C LEU A 20 -11.48 23.51 21.14
N LEU A 21 -10.92 22.34 20.85
CA LEU A 21 -11.60 21.29 20.09
C LEU A 21 -12.93 20.87 20.76
N LEU A 22 -12.91 20.63 22.07
CA LEU A 22 -14.10 20.23 22.82
C LEU A 22 -15.16 21.34 22.88
N LEU A 23 -14.75 22.62 22.94
CA LEU A 23 -15.67 23.76 22.86
C LEU A 23 -16.32 23.84 21.48
N VAL A 24 -15.55 23.69 20.40
CA VAL A 24 -16.09 23.64 19.03
C VAL A 24 -17.04 22.46 18.87
N PHE A 25 -16.71 21.28 19.41
CA PHE A 25 -17.60 20.13 19.40
C PHE A 25 -18.89 20.38 20.17
N THR A 26 -18.80 21.00 21.35
CA THR A 26 -19.97 21.34 22.17
C THR A 26 -20.90 22.30 21.44
N TYR A 27 -20.35 23.31 20.76
CA TYR A 27 -21.12 24.20 19.88
C TYR A 27 -21.82 23.41 18.76
N PHE A 28 -21.11 22.50 18.11
CA PHE A 28 -21.66 21.65 17.04
C PHE A 28 -22.80 20.74 17.55
N CYS A 29 -22.61 20.08 18.70
CA CYS A 29 -23.65 19.32 19.38
C CYS A 29 -24.87 20.20 19.67
N GLY A 30 -24.66 21.44 20.14
CA GLY A 30 -25.73 22.42 20.35
C GLY A 30 -26.53 22.71 19.10
N THR A 31 -25.86 22.89 17.94
CA THR A 31 -26.54 23.12 16.65
C THR A 31 -27.34 21.93 16.15
N ASN A 32 -27.02 20.70 16.58
CA ASN A 32 -27.77 19.49 16.23
C ASN A 32 -29.05 19.30 17.08
N ILE A 33 -29.20 19.98 18.22
CA ILE A 33 -30.36 19.79 19.12
C ILE A 33 -31.70 20.14 18.45
N PRO A 34 -31.87 21.31 17.80
CA PRO A 34 -33.14 21.65 17.14
C PRO A 34 -33.52 20.64 16.07
N VAL A 35 -32.53 20.18 15.31
CA VAL A 35 -32.70 19.20 14.23
C VAL A 35 -33.15 17.84 14.78
N ALA A 36 -32.48 17.36 15.84
CA ALA A 36 -32.84 16.10 16.49
C ALA A 36 -34.22 16.16 17.18
N LYS A 37 -34.61 17.32 17.73
CA LYS A 37 -35.96 17.54 18.28
C LYS A 37 -37.03 17.49 17.19
N ALA A 38 -36.79 18.16 16.05
CA ALA A 38 -37.71 18.13 14.92
C ALA A 38 -37.92 16.70 14.38
N ALA A 39 -36.87 15.87 14.39
CA ALA A 39 -36.91 14.50 13.92
C ALA A 39 -37.39 13.47 14.96
N ASN A 40 -37.76 13.88 16.17
CA ASN A 40 -38.15 13.01 17.30
C ASN A 40 -37.11 11.91 17.63
N MET A 41 -35.82 12.27 17.61
CA MET A 41 -34.72 11.33 17.87
C MET A 41 -34.61 10.93 19.35
N SER A 42 -34.16 9.69 19.59
CA SER A 42 -33.73 9.23 20.91
C SER A 42 -32.35 9.79 21.30
N ALA A 43 -31.98 9.69 22.58
CA ALA A 43 -30.64 10.09 23.02
C ALA A 43 -29.52 9.32 22.28
N GLY A 44 -29.73 8.03 21.98
CA GLY A 44 -28.78 7.22 21.20
C GLY A 44 -28.66 7.69 19.74
N GLU A 45 -29.77 8.05 19.10
CA GLU A 45 -29.76 8.63 17.74
C GLU A 45 -29.08 10.01 17.70
N TYR A 46 -29.29 10.84 18.71
CA TYR A 46 -28.61 12.13 18.84
C TYR A 46 -27.09 11.98 19.03
N MET A 47 -26.66 11.00 19.83
CA MET A 47 -25.24 10.68 19.99
C MET A 47 -24.63 10.26 18.65
N LEU A 48 -25.32 9.38 17.93
CA LEU A 48 -24.91 8.94 16.59
C LEU A 48 -24.78 10.13 15.64
N LEU A 49 -25.81 10.99 15.55
CA LEU A 49 -25.82 12.21 14.74
C LEU A 49 -24.60 13.09 15.00
N SER A 50 -24.32 13.32 16.28
CA SER A 50 -23.26 14.23 16.71
C SER A 50 -21.87 13.65 16.42
N LEU A 51 -21.70 12.35 16.61
CA LEU A 51 -20.40 11.66 16.46
C LEU A 51 -20.13 11.22 15.02
N SER A 52 -21.14 11.08 14.17
CA SER A 52 -21.01 10.74 12.75
C SER A 52 -20.99 11.97 11.84
N ASN A 53 -21.04 13.18 12.39
CA ASN A 53 -21.06 14.40 11.59
C ASN A 53 -19.72 14.61 10.87
N HIS A 54 -19.66 14.27 9.59
CA HIS A 54 -18.42 14.35 8.80
C HIS A 54 -17.87 15.77 8.67
N TYR A 55 -18.68 16.82 8.73
CA TYR A 55 -18.17 18.19 8.69
C TYR A 55 -17.32 18.47 9.93
N TYR A 56 -17.84 18.14 11.11
CA TYR A 56 -17.05 18.28 12.34
C TYR A 56 -15.80 17.38 12.31
N ILE A 57 -15.94 16.13 11.86
CA ILE A 57 -14.83 15.18 11.85
C ILE A 57 -13.71 15.66 10.91
N VAL A 58 -14.02 16.12 9.70
CA VAL A 58 -13.02 16.54 8.71
C VAL A 58 -12.44 17.93 9.03
N TYR A 59 -13.30 18.93 9.27
CA TYR A 59 -12.85 20.32 9.44
C TYR A 59 -12.39 20.64 10.87
N GLY A 60 -12.84 19.89 11.88
CA GLY A 60 -12.45 20.10 13.27
C GLY A 60 -11.48 19.04 13.78
N LEU A 61 -11.99 17.83 13.95
CA LEU A 61 -11.28 16.74 14.63
C LEU A 61 -10.02 16.30 13.89
N PHE A 62 -10.12 16.08 12.58
CA PHE A 62 -9.01 15.64 11.74
C PHE A 62 -7.91 16.71 11.64
N LEU A 63 -8.26 17.98 11.43
CA LEU A 63 -7.27 19.08 11.43
C LEU A 63 -6.52 19.14 12.77
N PHE A 64 -7.25 19.07 13.89
CA PHE A 64 -6.63 19.01 15.21
C PHE A 64 -5.68 17.82 15.34
N PHE A 65 -6.12 16.63 14.89
CA PHE A 65 -5.28 15.43 14.89
C PHE A 65 -4.01 15.63 14.07
N MET A 66 -4.08 16.22 12.88
CA MET A 66 -2.91 16.48 12.04
C MET A 66 -1.88 17.39 12.74
N PHE A 67 -2.34 18.48 13.38
CA PHE A 67 -1.45 19.33 14.19
C PHE A 67 -0.85 18.59 15.38
N TRP A 68 -1.65 17.78 16.07
CA TRP A 68 -1.20 16.98 17.19
C TRP A 68 -0.14 15.94 16.76
N ILE A 69 -0.38 15.22 15.66
CA ILE A 69 0.55 14.27 15.05
C ILE A 69 1.87 14.97 14.73
N PHE A 70 1.82 16.10 14.01
CA PHE A 70 3.03 16.86 13.64
C PHE A 70 3.85 17.28 14.86
N LYS A 71 3.19 17.84 15.89
CA LYS A 71 3.85 18.25 17.13
C LYS A 71 4.44 17.05 17.88
N ASN A 72 3.73 15.92 17.90
CA ASN A 72 4.18 14.73 18.60
C ASN A 72 5.39 14.09 17.90
N ILE A 73 5.41 14.11 16.57
CA ILE A 73 6.51 13.57 15.76
C ILE A 73 7.77 14.46 15.86
N ARG A 74 7.62 15.78 15.71
CA ARG A 74 8.77 16.73 15.73
C ARG A 74 9.49 16.79 17.08
N ASN A 75 8.77 16.52 18.18
CA ASN A 75 9.35 16.51 19.52
C ASN A 75 10.16 15.25 19.83
N GLU A 76 10.44 14.40 18.84
CA GLU A 76 11.23 13.20 19.05
C GLU A 76 12.69 13.56 19.33
N ASN A 77 13.10 13.33 20.58
CA ASN A 77 14.45 13.61 21.01
C ASN A 77 15.30 12.34 20.85
N ASN A 78 16.42 12.40 20.12
CA ASN A 78 17.29 11.23 19.89
C ASN A 78 17.77 10.57 21.20
N ILE A 79 17.77 11.32 22.30
CA ILE A 79 18.09 10.86 23.66
C ILE A 79 17.05 9.85 24.18
N GLU A 80 15.77 9.98 23.82
CA GLU A 80 14.71 9.04 24.23
C GLU A 80 14.95 7.65 23.66
N LEU A 81 15.45 7.56 22.43
CA LEU A 81 15.75 6.30 21.74
C LEU A 81 16.85 5.46 22.44
N ILE A 82 17.72 6.12 23.22
CA ILE A 82 18.81 5.47 23.95
C ILE A 82 18.28 4.78 25.23
N ARG A 83 17.16 5.27 25.79
CA ARG A 83 16.58 4.77 27.04
C ARG A 83 15.80 3.45 26.87
N TYR A 84 15.50 3.04 25.64
CA TYR A 84 14.76 1.82 25.37
C TYR A 84 15.69 0.67 24.96
N ARG A 85 15.47 -0.50 25.58
CA ARG A 85 16.24 -1.74 25.37
C ARG A 85 16.12 -2.28 23.94
N ASP A 86 14.96 -2.11 23.29
CA ASP A 86 14.71 -2.55 21.92
C ASP A 86 13.90 -1.50 21.14
N HIS A 87 14.18 -1.39 19.84
CA HIS A 87 13.46 -0.47 18.96
C HIS A 87 11.98 -0.88 18.82
N GLY A 88 11.67 -2.18 18.74
CA GLY A 88 10.28 -2.65 18.66
C GLY A 88 9.48 -2.28 19.91
N HIS A 89 10.08 -2.40 21.09
CA HIS A 89 9.47 -1.95 22.34
C HIS A 89 9.24 -0.43 22.35
N TYR A 90 10.18 0.37 21.84
CA TYR A 90 10.00 1.81 21.66
C TYR A 90 8.80 2.16 20.77
N PHE A 91 8.70 1.52 19.60
CA PHE A 91 7.57 1.70 18.68
C PHE A 91 6.24 1.28 19.33
N ALA A 92 6.23 0.15 20.05
CA ALA A 92 5.03 -0.34 20.74
C ALA A 92 4.55 0.61 21.84
N VAL A 93 5.46 1.11 22.68
CA VAL A 93 5.12 2.07 23.76
C VAL A 93 4.58 3.37 23.16
N ARG A 94 5.21 3.89 22.10
CA ARG A 94 4.78 5.14 21.46
C ARG A 94 3.45 5.01 20.72
N ASN A 95 3.23 3.88 20.04
CA ASN A 95 1.93 3.57 19.43
C ASN A 95 0.84 3.36 20.47
N GLY A 96 1.15 2.71 21.60
CA GLY A 96 0.24 2.55 22.73
C GLY A 96 -0.14 3.89 23.36
N ALA A 97 0.83 4.78 23.58
CA ALA A 97 0.57 6.12 24.09
C ALA A 97 -0.31 6.96 23.15
N ALA A 98 -0.07 6.86 21.83
CA ALA A 98 -0.91 7.50 20.83
C ALA A 98 -2.34 6.92 20.82
N ALA A 99 -2.48 5.59 20.87
CA ALA A 99 -3.78 4.92 20.92
C ALA A 99 -4.58 5.33 22.16
N ILE A 100 -3.96 5.36 23.34
CA ILE A 100 -4.61 5.81 24.58
C ILE A 100 -5.08 7.26 24.45
N LYS A 101 -4.25 8.16 23.90
CA LYS A 101 -4.63 9.56 23.69
C LYS A 101 -5.80 9.70 22.72
N ILE A 102 -5.80 8.95 21.60
CA ILE A 102 -6.92 8.93 20.64
C ILE A 102 -8.20 8.48 21.34
N VAL A 103 -8.14 7.38 22.10
CA VAL A 103 -9.30 6.83 22.82
C VAL A 103 -9.82 7.83 23.85
N ILE A 104 -8.95 8.50 24.62
CA ILE A 104 -9.36 9.52 25.59
C ILE A 104 -10.07 10.69 24.90
N ILE A 105 -9.53 11.18 23.78
CA ILE A 105 -10.15 12.28 23.04
C ILE A 105 -11.53 11.85 22.55
N ILE A 106 -11.66 10.67 21.93
CA ILE A 106 -12.95 10.15 21.45
C ILE A 106 -13.92 9.98 22.63
N PHE A 107 -13.46 9.44 23.76
CA PHE A 107 -14.27 9.27 24.96
C PHE A 107 -14.79 10.61 25.51
N MET A 108 -13.99 11.68 25.46
CA MET A 108 -14.45 13.03 25.84
C MET A 108 -15.56 13.53 24.91
N HIS A 109 -15.48 13.25 23.60
CA HIS A 109 -16.54 13.60 22.66
C HIS A 109 -17.81 12.78 22.92
N VAL A 110 -17.67 11.47 23.14
CA VAL A 110 -18.79 10.59 23.51
C VAL A 110 -19.46 11.10 24.79
N SER A 111 -18.68 11.53 25.78
CA SER A 111 -19.20 12.07 27.05
C SER A 111 -20.01 13.34 26.84
N ILE A 112 -19.51 14.29 26.04
CA ILE A 112 -20.23 15.54 25.73
C ILE A 112 -21.55 15.23 25.00
N ALA A 113 -21.50 14.38 23.97
CA ALA A 113 -22.68 13.99 23.21
C ALA A 113 -23.71 13.24 24.07
N ALA A 114 -23.25 12.35 24.97
CA ALA A 114 -24.11 11.64 25.89
C ALA A 114 -24.78 12.57 26.91
N ILE A 115 -24.03 13.49 27.53
CA ILE A 115 -24.58 14.47 28.49
C ILE A 115 -25.65 15.31 27.81
N LEU A 116 -25.34 15.91 26.66
CA LEU A 116 -26.31 16.74 25.93
C LEU A 116 -27.51 15.93 25.42
N GLY A 117 -27.27 14.68 25.02
CA GLY A 117 -28.31 13.74 24.58
C GLY A 117 -29.30 13.42 25.69
N VAL A 118 -28.81 12.97 26.84
CA VAL A 118 -29.65 12.61 28.00
C VAL A 118 -30.39 13.82 28.57
N MET A 119 -29.78 15.01 28.54
CA MET A 119 -30.43 16.25 29.01
C MET A 119 -31.60 16.70 28.12
N ASN A 120 -31.62 16.35 26.83
CA ASN A 120 -32.57 16.90 25.87
C ASN A 120 -33.53 15.87 25.27
N PHE A 121 -33.21 14.57 25.35
CA PHE A 121 -33.94 13.49 24.68
C PHE A 121 -34.17 12.30 25.61
N GLY A 122 -35.21 11.51 25.31
CA GLY A 122 -35.51 10.29 26.07
C GLY A 122 -34.42 9.23 25.88
N LEU A 123 -34.07 8.55 26.98
CA LEU A 123 -33.22 7.36 26.96
C LEU A 123 -33.98 6.22 26.28
N SER A 124 -33.58 5.91 25.05
CA SER A 124 -34.02 4.75 24.30
C SER A 124 -32.89 4.32 23.37
N ASP A 125 -32.69 3.02 23.28
CA ASP A 125 -31.73 2.40 22.35
C ASP A 125 -32.42 1.86 21.10
N GLU A 126 -33.59 2.43 20.78
CA GLU A 126 -34.31 2.15 19.55
C GLU A 126 -34.22 3.35 18.62
N PHE A 127 -34.23 3.04 17.35
CA PHE A 127 -34.24 3.99 16.26
C PHE A 127 -35.65 4.60 16.07
N ARG A 128 -35.95 5.70 16.76
CA ARG A 128 -37.30 6.31 16.83
C ARG A 128 -37.52 7.46 15.85
N GLY A 129 -36.46 8.08 15.36
CA GLY A 129 -36.63 9.27 14.53
C GLY A 129 -37.40 8.98 13.24
N HIS A 130 -37.94 10.03 12.62
CA HIS A 130 -38.55 9.99 11.28
C HIS A 130 -37.83 10.91 10.29
N ALA A 131 -37.71 10.47 9.03
CA ALA A 131 -37.16 11.30 7.96
C ALA A 131 -38.02 12.56 7.81
N LEU A 132 -37.39 13.72 7.87
CA LEU A 132 -38.06 15.00 7.63
C LEU A 132 -38.01 15.29 6.13
N ASP A 133 -39.17 15.50 5.50
CA ASP A 133 -39.29 15.95 4.09
C ASP A 133 -38.84 17.41 3.89
N THR A 134 -38.25 18.04 4.90
CA THR A 134 -37.81 19.43 4.88
C THR A 134 -36.30 19.54 4.73
N TYR A 135 -35.86 20.72 4.30
CA TYR A 135 -34.52 21.22 3.94
C TYR A 135 -33.32 20.85 4.85
N TYR A 136 -33.51 20.05 5.90
CA TYR A 136 -32.46 19.64 6.83
C TYR A 136 -31.67 18.42 6.33
N THR A 137 -30.70 18.72 5.46
CA THR A 137 -29.37 18.09 5.30
C THR A 137 -29.27 16.58 5.01
N SER A 138 -28.43 16.25 4.02
CA SER A 138 -27.89 14.92 3.74
C SER A 138 -27.46 14.14 5.00
N THR A 139 -26.99 14.84 6.03
CA THR A 139 -26.61 14.28 7.34
C THR A 139 -27.72 13.49 8.05
N LEU A 140 -28.99 13.88 7.93
CA LEU A 140 -30.10 13.20 8.61
C LEU A 140 -30.47 11.88 7.91
N GLN A 141 -30.45 11.87 6.57
CA GLN A 141 -30.70 10.68 5.76
C GLN A 141 -29.69 9.56 6.05
N PHE A 142 -28.44 9.91 6.41
CA PHE A 142 -27.42 8.92 6.76
C PHE A 142 -27.69 8.19 8.09
N ILE A 143 -28.38 8.82 9.05
CA ILE A 143 -28.75 8.14 10.32
C ILE A 143 -29.75 7.02 10.08
N TYR A 144 -30.68 7.23 9.15
CA TYR A 144 -31.63 6.20 8.76
C TYR A 144 -30.96 5.02 8.07
N ARG A 145 -29.94 5.27 7.23
CA ARG A 145 -29.15 4.19 6.63
C ARG A 145 -28.40 3.35 7.65
N PHE A 146 -28.08 3.87 8.84
CA PHE A 146 -27.49 3.02 9.89
C PHE A 146 -28.46 1.94 10.40
N LYS A 147 -29.77 2.13 10.27
CA LYS A 147 -30.78 1.11 10.64
C LYS A 147 -30.65 -0.16 9.80
N ASP A 148 -30.15 -0.05 8.57
CA ASP A 148 -29.98 -1.19 7.66
C ASP A 148 -28.83 -2.12 8.10
N TYR A 149 -27.90 -1.62 8.92
CA TYR A 149 -26.68 -2.33 9.33
C TYR A 149 -26.59 -2.60 10.84
N PHE A 150 -27.33 -1.84 11.67
CA PHE A 150 -27.26 -1.93 13.12
C PHE A 150 -28.65 -1.99 13.74
N ASN A 151 -28.80 -2.84 14.75
CA ASN A 151 -30.07 -3.01 15.47
C ASN A 151 -30.30 -1.91 16.52
N SER A 152 -29.24 -1.19 16.92
CA SER A 152 -29.26 -0.22 18.01
C SER A 152 -28.43 1.04 17.66
N PRO A 153 -28.92 2.27 17.96
CA PRO A 153 -28.15 3.50 17.79
C PRO A 153 -26.87 3.54 18.62
N LEU A 154 -26.86 2.96 19.83
CA LEU A 154 -25.64 2.88 20.65
C LEU A 154 -24.63 1.92 20.03
N GLN A 155 -25.08 0.80 19.44
CA GLN A 155 -24.22 -0.11 18.70
C GLN A 155 -23.56 0.58 17.50
N ALA A 156 -24.35 1.32 16.71
CA ALA A 156 -23.82 2.12 15.59
C ALA A 156 -22.83 3.18 16.07
N THR A 157 -23.13 3.86 17.19
CA THR A 157 -22.25 4.87 17.80
C THR A 157 -20.91 4.26 18.22
N ALA A 158 -20.94 3.10 18.86
CA ALA A 158 -19.73 2.37 19.24
C ALA A 158 -18.90 1.98 18.01
N ALA A 159 -19.54 1.48 16.95
CA ALA A 159 -18.87 1.14 15.70
C ALA A 159 -18.19 2.36 15.06
N VAL A 160 -18.89 3.51 14.99
CA VAL A 160 -18.32 4.79 14.49
C VAL A 160 -17.09 5.19 15.30
N CYS A 161 -17.17 5.13 16.63
CA CYS A 161 -16.07 5.53 17.51
C CYS A 161 -14.84 4.61 17.36
N ILE A 162 -15.06 3.28 17.31
CA ILE A 162 -13.99 2.30 17.12
C ILE A 162 -13.34 2.48 15.75
N TYR A 163 -14.13 2.63 14.70
CA TYR A 163 -13.63 2.82 13.34
C TYR A 163 -12.79 4.09 13.22
N MET A 164 -13.29 5.20 13.76
CA MET A 164 -12.57 6.47 13.82
C MET A 164 -11.25 6.37 14.59
N ALA A 165 -11.23 5.63 15.72
CA ALA A 165 -10.01 5.40 16.49
C ALA A 165 -8.96 4.61 15.68
N ILE A 166 -9.38 3.57 14.96
CA ILE A 166 -8.52 2.78 14.08
C ILE A 166 -7.93 3.65 12.97
N GLY A 167 -8.76 4.47 12.32
CA GLY A 167 -8.35 5.38 11.25
C GLY A 167 -7.32 6.41 11.70
N PHE A 168 -7.56 7.12 12.81
CA PHE A 168 -6.57 8.08 13.33
C PHE A 168 -5.26 7.40 13.77
N LEU A 169 -5.34 6.19 14.34
CA LEU A 169 -4.16 5.43 14.71
C LEU A 169 -3.35 5.00 13.47
N PHE A 170 -4.03 4.65 12.37
CA PHE A 170 -3.40 4.34 11.09
C PHE A 170 -2.66 5.54 10.52
N ILE A 171 -3.31 6.71 10.45
CA ILE A 171 -2.69 7.96 9.96
C ILE A 171 -1.49 8.36 10.81
N TYR A 172 -1.61 8.28 12.15
CA TYR A 172 -0.50 8.54 13.06
C TYR A 172 0.69 7.62 12.76
N LYS A 173 0.45 6.32 12.57
CA LYS A 173 1.52 5.35 12.29
C LYS A 173 2.19 5.67 10.95
N ILE A 174 1.44 5.92 9.87
CA ILE A 174 2.03 6.31 8.58
C ILE A 174 2.93 7.53 8.74
N MET A 175 2.45 8.58 9.39
CA MET A 175 3.23 9.81 9.60
C MET A 175 4.47 9.57 10.43
N PHE A 176 4.37 8.75 11.47
CA PHE A 176 5.52 8.36 12.26
C PHE A 176 6.57 7.61 11.42
N TYR A 177 6.16 6.75 10.48
CA TYR A 177 7.10 6.10 9.57
C TYR A 177 7.72 7.03 8.54
N VAL A 178 6.91 7.90 7.94
CA VAL A 178 7.43 8.91 6.99
C VAL A 178 8.52 9.72 7.66
N TYR A 179 8.30 10.16 8.91
CA TYR A 179 9.31 10.83 9.71
C TYR A 179 10.59 10.00 9.87
N LYS A 180 10.46 8.73 10.26
CA LYS A 180 11.62 7.86 10.48
C LYS A 180 12.41 7.54 9.21
N LEU A 181 11.74 7.50 8.06
CA LEU A 181 12.38 7.14 6.80
C LEU A 181 13.01 8.35 6.12
N PHE A 182 12.33 9.50 6.18
CA PHE A 182 12.57 10.63 5.29
C PHE A 182 12.85 11.96 6.03
N GLY A 183 12.61 12.03 7.35
CA GLY A 183 12.86 13.21 8.17
C GLY A 183 11.80 14.32 8.04
N ASP A 184 12.03 15.42 8.75
CA ASP A 184 11.06 16.50 9.02
C ASP A 184 10.46 17.14 7.76
N ARG A 185 11.30 17.42 6.74
CA ARG A 185 10.86 18.13 5.53
C ARG A 185 9.81 17.33 4.75
N ILE A 186 10.01 16.02 4.65
CA ILE A 186 9.10 15.14 3.90
C ILE A 186 7.81 14.90 4.69
N VAL A 187 7.86 14.93 6.03
CA VAL A 187 6.64 14.87 6.85
C VAL A 187 5.70 16.03 6.58
N ILE A 188 6.20 17.26 6.45
CA ILE A 188 5.36 18.42 6.15
C ILE A 188 4.67 18.23 4.80
N ILE A 189 5.42 17.82 3.77
CA ILE A 189 4.88 17.54 2.44
C ILE A 189 3.81 16.44 2.52
N SER A 190 4.08 15.34 3.24
CA SER A 190 3.13 14.25 3.39
C SER A 190 1.87 14.67 4.16
N LEU A 191 1.97 15.54 5.17
CA LEU A 191 0.79 16.08 5.86
C LEU A 191 -0.07 16.92 4.91
N CYS A 192 0.53 17.76 4.06
CA CYS A 192 -0.19 18.51 3.04
C CYS A 192 -0.88 17.59 2.02
N ILE A 193 -0.20 16.54 1.56
CA ILE A 193 -0.79 15.54 0.65
C ILE A 193 -1.98 14.83 1.31
N ILE A 194 -1.86 14.42 2.57
CA ILE A 194 -2.94 13.77 3.32
C ILE A 194 -4.13 14.71 3.50
N LEU A 195 -3.91 15.99 3.81
CA LEU A 195 -4.97 16.99 3.90
C LEU A 195 -5.71 17.10 2.57
N ILE A 196 -4.98 17.32 1.48
CA ILE A 196 -5.57 17.44 0.13
C ILE A 196 -6.34 16.16 -0.23
N ASN A 197 -5.77 14.98 0.03
CA ASN A 197 -6.39 13.69 -0.24
C ASN A 197 -7.72 13.52 0.51
N VAL A 198 -7.77 13.82 1.80
CA VAL A 198 -9.02 13.76 2.60
C VAL A 198 -10.05 14.78 2.11
N PHE A 199 -9.62 16.00 1.75
CA PHE A 199 -10.54 17.03 1.24
C PHE A 199 -11.12 16.67 -0.13
N ILE A 200 -10.30 16.14 -1.03
CA ILE A 200 -10.77 15.68 -2.35
C ILE A 200 -11.73 14.51 -2.16
N GLY A 201 -11.33 13.46 -1.43
CA GLY A 201 -12.19 12.28 -1.24
C GLY A 201 -13.53 12.60 -0.58
N PHE A 202 -13.57 13.60 0.32
CA PHE A 202 -14.82 14.09 0.89
C PHE A 202 -15.69 14.91 -0.08
N LYS A 203 -15.09 15.73 -0.96
CA LYS A 203 -15.82 16.65 -1.85
C LYS A 203 -16.22 16.02 -3.18
N THR A 204 -15.56 14.94 -3.58
CA THR A 204 -15.77 14.29 -4.87
C THR A 204 -16.34 12.90 -4.66
N GLU A 205 -17.39 12.53 -5.39
CA GLU A 205 -17.92 11.15 -5.47
C GLU A 205 -16.91 10.14 -6.05
N VAL A 206 -15.66 10.54 -6.28
CA VAL A 206 -14.54 9.68 -6.72
C VAL A 206 -14.27 8.54 -5.72
N ASP A 207 -14.70 8.73 -4.47
CA ASP A 207 -14.68 7.73 -3.41
C ASP A 207 -15.65 6.55 -3.62
N GLU A 208 -16.56 6.65 -4.58
CA GLU A 208 -17.47 5.56 -5.00
C GLU A 208 -16.81 4.61 -6.03
N SER A 209 -15.50 4.73 -6.26
CA SER A 209 -14.77 4.00 -7.32
C SER A 209 -13.42 3.39 -6.85
N VAL A 210 -12.71 2.71 -7.77
CA VAL A 210 -11.45 1.92 -7.65
C VAL A 210 -10.33 2.55 -6.78
N LEU A 211 -10.42 3.83 -6.44
CA LEU A 211 -9.47 4.58 -5.63
C LEU A 211 -9.81 4.67 -4.13
N GLU A 212 -10.87 4.03 -3.63
CA GLU A 212 -11.30 4.13 -2.21
C GLU A 212 -10.16 3.95 -1.20
N VAL A 213 -9.33 2.93 -1.40
CA VAL A 213 -8.19 2.58 -0.52
C VAL A 213 -7.14 3.69 -0.46
N VAL A 214 -7.08 4.55 -1.49
CA VAL A 214 -6.16 5.70 -1.60
C VAL A 214 -6.68 6.90 -0.82
N PHE A 215 -7.99 7.00 -0.61
CA PHE A 215 -8.64 8.11 0.06
C PHE A 215 -8.73 7.88 1.57
N LEU A 216 -7.98 8.69 2.33
CA LEU A 216 -7.78 8.46 3.76
C LEU A 216 -9.02 8.74 4.61
N ASN A 217 -10.00 9.48 4.10
CA ASN A 217 -11.29 9.68 4.77
C ASN A 217 -12.06 8.36 4.94
N ASN A 218 -11.92 7.40 4.03
CA ASN A 218 -12.54 6.09 4.14
C ASN A 218 -12.01 5.29 5.33
N TYR A 219 -10.87 5.64 5.92
CA TYR A 219 -10.31 4.93 7.07
C TYR A 219 -10.84 5.42 8.43
N PHE A 220 -11.44 6.62 8.50
CA PHE A 220 -11.95 7.19 9.76
C PHE A 220 -13.42 7.63 9.69
N LEU A 221 -14.02 7.75 8.51
CA LEU A 221 -15.45 8.00 8.32
C LEU A 221 -16.18 6.69 8.00
N LEU A 222 -16.77 6.06 9.03
CA LEU A 222 -17.45 4.76 8.87
C LEU A 222 -18.56 4.80 7.83
N HIS A 223 -19.41 5.82 7.84
CA HIS A 223 -20.53 5.93 6.90
C HIS A 223 -20.07 6.08 5.45
N HIS A 224 -18.88 6.65 5.21
CA HIS A 224 -18.34 6.77 3.85
C HIS A 224 -17.96 5.39 3.32
N SER A 225 -17.14 4.64 4.07
CA SER A 225 -16.73 3.29 3.67
C SER A 225 -17.91 2.30 3.67
N LEU A 226 -18.83 2.40 4.62
CA LEU A 226 -19.95 1.47 4.73
C LEU A 226 -21.07 1.72 3.71
N PHE A 227 -21.48 2.99 3.49
CA PHE A 227 -22.65 3.29 2.67
C PHE A 227 -22.32 3.47 1.19
N LEU A 228 -21.12 3.95 0.86
CA LEU A 228 -20.70 4.14 -0.53
C LEU A 228 -20.06 2.86 -1.09
N ASN A 229 -19.27 2.16 -0.26
CA ASN A 229 -18.42 1.06 -0.72
C ASN A 229 -18.76 -0.31 -0.10
N GLY A 230 -19.73 -0.36 0.81
CA GLY A 230 -20.23 -1.59 1.39
C GLY A 230 -19.35 -2.19 2.50
N ILE A 231 -19.81 -3.29 3.09
CA ILE A 231 -19.17 -3.89 4.27
C ILE A 231 -17.79 -4.50 3.98
N TRP A 232 -17.55 -4.93 2.74
CA TRP A 232 -16.26 -5.48 2.31
C TRP A 232 -15.15 -4.42 2.28
N ALA A 233 -15.50 -3.18 1.92
CA ALA A 233 -14.61 -2.05 1.96
C ALA A 233 -14.15 -1.73 3.39
N VAL A 234 -15.09 -1.72 4.34
CA VAL A 234 -14.81 -1.54 5.77
C VAL A 234 -13.82 -2.60 6.26
N GLY A 235 -14.04 -3.87 5.90
CA GLY A 235 -13.14 -4.97 6.24
C GLY A 235 -11.73 -4.78 5.64
N THR A 236 -11.66 -4.40 4.37
CA THR A 236 -10.39 -4.17 3.65
C THR A 236 -9.60 -3.01 4.28
N ASN A 237 -10.25 -1.89 4.57
CA ASN A 237 -9.63 -0.73 5.21
C ASN A 237 -9.10 -1.06 6.61
N ILE A 238 -9.82 -1.87 7.40
CA ILE A 238 -9.34 -2.37 8.70
C ILE A 238 -8.10 -3.24 8.52
N VAL A 239 -8.13 -4.20 7.59
CA VAL A 239 -6.99 -5.09 7.33
C VAL A 239 -5.75 -4.27 6.93
N ILE A 240 -5.90 -3.28 6.05
CA ILE A 240 -4.82 -2.38 5.64
C ILE A 240 -4.32 -1.54 6.83
N ALA A 241 -5.22 -1.00 7.64
CA ALA A 241 -4.90 -0.20 8.81
C ALA A 241 -4.04 -0.96 9.85
N PHE A 242 -4.16 -2.29 9.90
CA PHE A 242 -3.33 -3.15 10.76
C PHE A 242 -2.05 -3.65 10.06
N LEU A 243 -2.17 -4.16 8.82
CA LEU A 243 -1.05 -4.77 8.10
C LEU A 243 0.00 -3.77 7.64
N ALA A 244 -0.39 -2.66 7.02
CA ALA A 244 0.55 -1.70 6.47
C ALA A 244 1.50 -1.14 7.56
N PRO A 245 1.01 -0.74 8.74
CA PRO A 245 1.91 -0.32 9.81
C PRO A 245 2.76 -1.44 10.42
N MET A 246 2.29 -2.69 10.45
CA MET A 246 3.11 -3.82 10.92
C MET A 246 4.29 -4.08 9.98
N LEU A 247 4.04 -4.03 8.67
CA LEU A 247 5.06 -4.17 7.63
C LEU A 247 6.09 -3.03 7.72
N LEU A 248 5.62 -1.79 7.87
CA LEU A 248 6.50 -0.62 8.06
C LEU A 248 7.29 -0.67 9.38
N ASN A 249 6.75 -1.26 10.46
CA ASN A 249 7.47 -1.42 11.73
C ASN A 249 8.67 -2.33 11.56
N ARG A 250 8.50 -3.45 10.86
CA ARG A 250 9.60 -4.39 10.59
C ARG A 250 10.73 -3.73 9.80
N THR A 251 10.43 -2.90 8.80
CA THR A 251 11.46 -2.22 8.00
C THR A 251 12.20 -1.14 8.81
N ALA A 252 11.48 -0.36 9.63
CA ALA A 252 12.08 0.67 10.48
C ALA A 252 12.97 0.10 11.60
N ILE A 253 12.55 -0.99 12.25
CA ILE A 253 13.31 -1.67 13.30
C ILE A 253 14.61 -2.27 12.73
N ARG A 254 14.55 -2.89 11.55
CA ARG A 254 15.73 -3.47 10.88
C ARG A 254 16.75 -2.41 10.46
N LYS A 255 16.29 -1.30 9.87
CA LYS A 255 17.16 -0.16 9.48
C LYS A 255 17.99 0.38 10.65
N ASN A 256 17.44 0.34 11.88
CA ASN A 256 18.13 0.83 13.08
C ASN A 256 18.99 -0.24 13.78
N ARG A 257 18.64 -1.53 13.70
CA ARG A 257 19.50 -2.61 14.21
C ARG A 257 20.83 -2.68 13.46
N GLY A 258 20.81 -2.59 12.12
CA GLY A 258 22.02 -2.57 11.30
C GLY A 258 22.97 -1.39 11.55
N LYS A 259 22.55 -0.37 12.31
CA LYS A 259 23.41 0.75 12.75
C LYS A 259 24.09 0.52 14.11
N ARG A 260 23.54 -0.36 14.96
CA ARG A 260 23.92 -0.50 16.38
C ARG A 260 24.76 -1.73 16.65
N THR A 261 24.50 -2.83 15.96
CA THR A 261 25.36 -3.99 16.07
C THR A 261 26.46 -3.85 15.03
N GLY A 262 27.72 -3.83 15.46
CA GLY A 262 28.87 -4.11 14.59
C GLY A 262 28.85 -5.56 14.08
N GLN A 263 27.67 -6.06 13.71
CA GLN A 263 27.45 -7.37 13.12
C GLN A 263 27.87 -7.29 11.65
N GLY A 264 28.61 -8.32 11.23
CA GLY A 264 29.38 -8.37 10.00
C GLY A 264 28.67 -7.77 8.78
N SER A 265 29.48 -7.19 7.91
CA SER A 265 29.08 -6.29 6.84
C SER A 265 27.97 -6.85 5.91
N ASN A 266 27.81 -8.16 5.79
CA ASN A 266 26.70 -8.79 5.06
C ASN A 266 25.29 -8.58 5.66
N SER A 267 25.19 -8.40 6.98
CA SER A 267 23.90 -8.24 7.67
C SER A 267 23.21 -6.91 7.35
N TYR A 268 23.97 -5.81 7.31
CA TYR A 268 23.47 -4.48 6.97
C TYR A 268 22.92 -4.38 5.54
N LEU A 269 23.69 -4.89 4.55
CA LEU A 269 23.26 -4.88 3.15
C LEU A 269 21.98 -5.71 2.96
N ARG A 270 21.91 -6.86 3.65
CA ARG A 270 20.75 -7.74 3.64
C ARG A 270 19.53 -7.07 4.26
N ASP A 271 19.67 -6.41 5.40
CA ASP A 271 18.55 -5.70 6.05
C ASP A 271 18.00 -4.56 5.20
N MET A 272 18.87 -3.83 4.48
CA MET A 272 18.45 -2.76 3.58
C MET A 272 17.73 -3.32 2.34
N ALA A 273 18.24 -4.40 1.75
CA ALA A 273 17.59 -5.09 0.64
C ALA A 273 16.25 -5.72 1.05
N GLU A 274 16.15 -6.32 2.24
CA GLU A 274 14.89 -6.86 2.76
C GLU A 274 13.84 -5.78 3.03
N GLY A 275 14.26 -4.58 3.48
CA GLY A 275 13.36 -3.43 3.61
C GLY A 275 12.78 -2.97 2.27
N LYS A 276 13.62 -2.94 1.23
CA LYS A 276 13.20 -2.63 -0.15
C LYS A 276 12.27 -3.71 -0.71
N LEU A 277 12.56 -4.97 -0.42
CA LEU A 277 11.76 -6.12 -0.88
C LEU A 277 10.33 -5.99 -0.35
N LEU A 278 10.19 -5.59 0.90
CA LEU A 278 8.89 -5.42 1.54
C LEU A 278 8.08 -4.27 0.92
N ILE A 279 8.74 -3.19 0.47
CA ILE A 279 8.05 -2.10 -0.24
C ILE A 279 7.59 -2.57 -1.63
N SER A 280 8.45 -3.26 -2.38
CA SER A 280 8.08 -3.82 -3.69
C SER A 280 6.97 -4.86 -3.55
N ALA A 281 7.02 -5.70 -2.51
CA ALA A 281 5.96 -6.64 -2.18
C ALA A 281 4.62 -5.94 -1.90
N ALA A 282 4.64 -4.87 -1.10
CA ALA A 282 3.44 -4.10 -0.80
C ALA A 282 2.83 -3.48 -2.07
N ALA A 283 3.68 -2.95 -2.96
CA ALA A 283 3.21 -2.37 -4.22
C ALA A 283 2.60 -3.43 -5.16
N VAL A 284 3.20 -4.62 -5.25
CA VAL A 284 2.62 -5.75 -6.00
C VAL A 284 1.31 -6.23 -5.39
N MET A 285 1.21 -6.30 -4.05
CA MET A 285 -0.05 -6.65 -3.41
C MET A 285 -1.15 -5.65 -3.73
N ILE A 286 -0.83 -4.35 -3.81
CA ILE A 286 -1.78 -3.32 -4.23
C ILE A 286 -2.22 -3.57 -5.68
N LEU A 287 -1.28 -3.82 -6.60
CA LEU A 287 -1.60 -4.08 -8.01
C LEU A 287 -2.49 -5.32 -8.20
N ILE A 288 -2.15 -6.44 -7.56
CA ILE A 288 -2.94 -7.68 -7.65
C ILE A 288 -4.27 -7.51 -6.91
N GLY A 289 -4.29 -6.79 -5.79
CA GLY A 289 -5.50 -6.46 -5.04
C GLY A 289 -6.47 -5.58 -5.85
N MET A 290 -5.96 -4.63 -6.63
CA MET A 290 -6.78 -3.84 -7.56
C MET A 290 -7.46 -4.73 -8.60
N ASN A 291 -6.75 -5.72 -9.16
CA ASN A 291 -7.35 -6.68 -10.09
C ASN A 291 -8.38 -7.60 -9.41
N LEU A 292 -8.15 -7.97 -8.15
CA LEU A 292 -9.12 -8.76 -7.36
C LEU A 292 -10.41 -7.96 -7.11
N TRP A 293 -10.27 -6.67 -6.86
CA TRP A 293 -11.41 -5.77 -6.70
C TRP A 293 -12.20 -5.60 -7.99
N VAL A 294 -11.52 -5.42 -9.13
CA VAL A 294 -12.16 -5.41 -10.47
C VAL A 294 -12.95 -6.69 -10.69
N MET A 295 -12.42 -7.85 -10.27
CA MET A 295 -13.14 -9.11 -10.38
C MET A 295 -14.44 -9.11 -9.55
N ILE A 296 -14.36 -8.73 -8.28
CA ILE A 296 -15.51 -8.76 -7.35
C ILE A 296 -16.63 -7.82 -7.83
N TYR A 297 -16.29 -6.59 -8.23
CA TYR A 297 -17.28 -5.58 -8.61
C TYR A 297 -17.76 -5.71 -10.06
N GLY A 298 -16.90 -6.16 -10.97
CA GLY A 298 -17.29 -6.44 -12.34
C GLY A 298 -18.09 -7.74 -12.50
N ASN A 299 -18.34 -8.48 -11.40
CA ASN A 299 -18.94 -9.80 -11.40
C ASN A 299 -18.22 -10.79 -12.35
N HIS A 300 -16.91 -10.62 -12.46
CA HIS A 300 -16.05 -11.45 -13.28
C HIS A 300 -15.69 -12.75 -12.56
N ASN A 301 -15.41 -13.80 -13.33
CA ASN A 301 -14.98 -15.09 -12.79
C ASN A 301 -13.50 -15.08 -12.35
N TRP A 302 -13.07 -16.07 -11.58
CA TRP A 302 -11.67 -16.27 -11.18
C TRP A 302 -10.72 -16.45 -12.37
N MET A 303 -11.20 -16.93 -13.52
CA MET A 303 -10.41 -17.02 -14.76
C MET A 303 -10.06 -15.65 -15.32
N ASP A 304 -11.00 -14.69 -15.27
CA ASP A 304 -10.75 -13.30 -15.66
C ASP A 304 -9.76 -12.63 -14.69
N PHE A 305 -9.81 -12.96 -13.40
CA PHE A 305 -8.81 -12.48 -12.44
C PHE A 305 -7.39 -12.97 -12.77
N LEU A 306 -7.25 -14.26 -13.09
CA LEU A 306 -5.98 -14.85 -13.54
C LEU A 306 -5.52 -14.15 -14.84
N PHE A 307 -6.44 -13.97 -15.79
CA PHE A 307 -6.19 -13.28 -17.05
C PHE A 307 -5.68 -11.86 -16.84
N LEU A 308 -6.37 -11.02 -16.07
CA LEU A 308 -5.97 -9.63 -15.81
C LEU A 308 -4.57 -9.51 -15.19
N ASN A 309 -4.16 -10.49 -14.39
CA ASN A 309 -2.84 -10.49 -13.79
C ASN A 309 -1.74 -11.00 -14.73
N VAL A 310 -2.07 -11.77 -15.79
CA VAL A 310 -1.09 -12.47 -16.66
C VAL A 310 -1.12 -11.99 -18.13
N ASN A 311 -2.19 -11.32 -18.57
CA ASN A 311 -2.42 -10.91 -19.96
C ASN A 311 -1.26 -10.06 -20.50
N GLY A 312 -0.86 -9.01 -19.76
CA GLY A 312 0.18 -8.08 -20.21
C GLY A 312 -0.22 -7.39 -21.52
N PHE A 313 0.73 -7.11 -22.42
CA PHE A 313 0.42 -6.57 -23.74
C PHE A 313 1.02 -7.43 -24.87
N SER A 314 0.41 -7.38 -26.05
CA SER A 314 0.87 -8.07 -27.26
C SER A 314 1.38 -7.09 -28.32
N LYS A 315 2.03 -7.60 -29.36
CA LYS A 315 2.47 -6.80 -30.51
C LYS A 315 1.29 -6.28 -31.35
N SER A 316 0.15 -6.98 -31.33
CA SER A 316 -1.04 -6.65 -32.11
C SER A 316 -2.07 -5.82 -31.33
N ASN A 317 -2.09 -5.93 -30.01
CA ASN A 317 -3.06 -5.27 -29.12
C ASN A 317 -2.31 -4.55 -28.00
N PHE A 318 -2.16 -3.24 -28.14
CA PHE A 318 -1.52 -2.38 -27.15
C PHE A 318 -2.55 -1.51 -26.44
N TYR A 319 -2.81 -1.83 -25.17
CA TYR A 319 -3.63 -1.00 -24.29
C TYR A 319 -2.78 -0.38 -23.17
N TRP A 320 -2.84 0.95 -23.04
CA TRP A 320 -2.04 1.69 -22.05
C TRP A 320 -2.22 1.21 -20.62
N LYS A 321 -3.46 0.86 -20.24
CA LYS A 321 -3.77 0.35 -18.90
C LYS A 321 -3.06 -0.98 -18.61
N GLU A 322 -3.11 -1.91 -19.56
CA GLU A 322 -2.49 -3.24 -19.45
C GLU A 322 -0.97 -3.14 -19.48
N PHE A 323 -0.43 -2.28 -20.35
CA PHE A 323 0.99 -1.96 -20.42
C PHE A 323 1.54 -1.40 -19.11
N LEU A 324 0.87 -0.40 -18.52
CA LEU A 324 1.30 0.21 -17.26
C LEU A 324 1.24 -0.78 -16.10
N SER A 325 0.19 -1.60 -16.03
CA SER A 325 0.06 -2.65 -15.02
C SER A 325 1.18 -3.69 -15.15
N PHE A 326 1.43 -4.14 -16.38
CA PHE A 326 2.49 -5.10 -16.71
C PHE A 326 3.89 -4.56 -16.37
N ILE A 327 4.22 -3.34 -16.80
CA ILE A 327 5.52 -2.73 -16.55
C ILE A 327 5.77 -2.44 -15.08
N SER A 328 4.73 -2.06 -14.33
CA SER A 328 4.87 -1.76 -12.91
C SER A 328 5.45 -2.96 -12.14
N TYR A 329 5.14 -4.19 -12.56
CA TYR A 329 5.72 -5.41 -11.99
C TYR A 329 7.26 -5.46 -12.08
N PHE A 330 7.83 -4.93 -13.15
CA PHE A 330 9.28 -4.93 -13.40
C PHE A 330 9.96 -3.64 -12.93
N VAL A 331 9.34 -2.48 -13.18
CA VAL A 331 9.93 -1.17 -12.88
C VAL A 331 10.07 -0.95 -11.38
N ILE A 332 9.09 -1.36 -10.57
CA ILE A 332 9.15 -1.18 -9.11
C ILE A 332 10.36 -1.89 -8.48
N PRO A 333 10.58 -3.20 -8.70
CA PRO A 333 11.75 -3.87 -8.13
C PRO A 333 13.06 -3.36 -8.70
N ILE A 334 13.15 -3.05 -10.00
CA ILE A 334 14.38 -2.50 -10.61
C ILE A 334 14.68 -1.12 -10.03
N PHE A 335 13.70 -0.22 -9.91
CA PHE A 335 13.86 1.08 -9.29
C PHE A 335 14.42 0.99 -7.87
N MET A 336 13.92 0.04 -7.07
CA MET A 336 14.42 -0.18 -5.71
C MET A 336 15.88 -0.66 -5.68
N ILE A 337 16.29 -1.46 -6.67
CA ILE A 337 17.69 -1.89 -6.87
C ILE A 337 18.55 -0.70 -7.26
N SER A 338 18.13 0.12 -8.22
CA SER A 338 18.86 1.31 -8.66
C SER A 338 19.05 2.31 -7.52
N MET A 339 18.00 2.57 -6.72
CA MET A 339 18.09 3.39 -5.50
C MET A 339 19.09 2.83 -4.47
N PHE A 340 19.13 1.51 -4.31
CA PHE A 340 20.07 0.85 -3.40
C PHE A 340 21.51 1.05 -3.89
N LEU A 341 21.76 0.81 -5.18
CA LEU A 341 23.08 0.96 -5.79
C LEU A 341 23.59 2.40 -5.76
N GLU A 342 22.72 3.39 -5.97
CA GLU A 342 23.08 4.81 -5.96
C GLU A 342 23.56 5.25 -4.57
N LYS A 343 22.80 4.87 -3.53
CA LYS A 343 23.14 5.15 -2.15
C LYS A 343 24.45 4.51 -1.72
N GLU A 344 24.71 3.29 -2.20
CA GLU A 344 25.97 2.60 -1.92
C GLU A 344 27.14 3.19 -2.73
N LYS A 345 26.91 3.64 -3.97
CA LYS A 345 27.91 4.34 -4.79
C LYS A 345 28.39 5.62 -4.10
N MET A 346 27.49 6.39 -3.47
CA MET A 346 27.84 7.59 -2.70
C MET A 346 28.72 7.31 -1.48
N ASN A 347 28.69 6.08 -0.93
CA ASN A 347 29.50 5.67 0.23
C ASN A 347 30.83 4.97 -0.13
N ARG A 348 31.23 4.99 -1.42
CA ARG A 348 32.30 4.14 -1.98
C ARG A 348 33.69 4.31 -1.36
N ASN A 349 34.11 5.50 -0.94
CA ASN A 349 35.56 5.80 -0.90
C ASN A 349 36.34 5.41 0.37
N THR A 350 35.70 5.09 1.50
CA THR A 350 36.44 4.73 2.72
C THR A 350 35.75 3.60 3.49
N ILE A 351 34.44 3.70 3.65
CA ILE A 351 33.67 2.75 4.48
C ILE A 351 33.65 1.33 3.89
N SER A 352 33.69 1.20 2.55
CA SER A 352 33.64 -0.10 1.86
C SER A 352 34.94 -0.90 2.04
N LEU A 353 36.10 -0.23 1.93
CA LEU A 353 37.44 -0.81 2.12
C LEU A 353 37.65 -1.25 3.56
N PHE A 354 37.29 -0.39 4.54
CA PHE A 354 37.37 -0.73 5.97
C PHE A 354 36.45 -1.89 6.39
N ARG A 355 35.30 -2.09 5.73
CA ARG A 355 34.30 -3.11 6.14
C ARG A 355 34.42 -4.46 5.43
N TYR A 356 34.96 -4.52 4.22
CA TYR A 356 34.99 -5.76 3.41
C TYR A 356 36.40 -6.19 3.01
N GLY A 357 37.42 -5.38 3.30
CA GLY A 357 38.83 -5.67 3.01
C GLY A 357 39.20 -5.54 1.53
N SER A 358 38.27 -5.75 0.61
CA SER A 358 38.46 -5.45 -0.82
C SER A 358 37.15 -4.99 -1.47
N HIS A 359 37.30 -4.14 -2.50
CA HIS A 359 36.17 -3.74 -3.33
C HIS A 359 35.48 -4.95 -3.95
N GLU A 360 36.24 -5.92 -4.47
CA GLU A 360 35.71 -7.15 -5.10
C GLU A 360 34.82 -7.98 -4.15
N LYS A 361 35.18 -8.09 -2.87
CA LYS A 361 34.37 -8.80 -1.87
C LYS A 361 33.08 -8.05 -1.55
N TRP A 362 33.12 -6.73 -1.42
CA TRP A 362 31.92 -5.90 -1.22
C TRP A 362 30.91 -6.09 -2.36
N TYR A 363 31.44 -5.97 -3.55
CA TYR A 363 30.74 -6.09 -4.81
C TYR A 363 30.07 -7.47 -5.00
N ARG A 364 30.79 -8.58 -4.76
CA ARG A 364 30.20 -9.94 -4.81
C ARG A 364 29.05 -10.10 -3.81
N ASN A 365 29.18 -9.50 -2.63
CA ASN A 365 28.12 -9.52 -1.62
C ASN A 365 26.90 -8.70 -2.05
N VAL A 366 27.11 -7.52 -2.63
CA VAL A 366 26.02 -6.72 -3.20
C VAL A 366 25.28 -7.48 -4.29
N ASP A 367 26.01 -8.04 -5.26
CA ASP A 367 25.44 -8.83 -6.36
C ASP A 367 24.63 -10.03 -5.83
N LYS A 368 25.18 -10.79 -4.87
CA LYS A 368 24.49 -11.90 -4.21
C LYS A 368 23.18 -11.46 -3.53
N ILE A 369 23.21 -10.33 -2.83
CA ILE A 369 22.04 -9.80 -2.12
C ILE A 369 20.96 -9.33 -3.09
N LEU A 370 21.34 -8.64 -4.17
CA LEU A 370 20.42 -8.19 -5.20
C LEU A 370 19.79 -9.37 -5.96
N ARG A 371 20.57 -10.39 -6.32
CA ARG A 371 20.02 -11.64 -6.89
C ARG A 371 19.04 -12.31 -5.95
N THR A 372 19.40 -12.41 -4.67
CA THR A 372 18.51 -13.01 -3.64
C THR A 372 17.22 -12.20 -3.49
N TYR A 373 17.30 -10.87 -3.60
CA TYR A 373 16.15 -9.98 -3.60
C TYR A 373 15.21 -10.27 -4.78
N VAL A 374 15.74 -10.35 -6.01
CA VAL A 374 14.93 -10.59 -7.21
C VAL A 374 14.24 -11.95 -7.13
N VAL A 375 14.98 -13.01 -6.76
CA VAL A 375 14.42 -14.36 -6.60
C VAL A 375 13.30 -14.39 -5.55
N LYS A 376 13.52 -13.77 -4.38
CA LYS A 376 12.48 -13.70 -3.33
C LYS A 376 11.24 -12.94 -3.80
N TYR A 377 11.42 -11.85 -4.54
CA TYR A 377 10.31 -11.08 -5.10
C TYR A 377 9.51 -11.91 -6.11
N SER A 378 10.17 -12.60 -7.04
CA SER A 378 9.50 -13.46 -8.02
C SER A 378 8.72 -14.59 -7.35
N ILE A 379 9.31 -15.27 -6.36
CA ILE A 379 8.62 -16.32 -5.58
C ILE A 379 7.40 -15.76 -4.84
N LEU A 380 7.54 -14.58 -4.23
CA LEU A 380 6.44 -13.94 -3.51
C LEU A 380 5.29 -13.57 -4.45
N TYR A 381 5.59 -13.03 -5.63
CA TYR A 381 4.59 -12.71 -6.64
C TYR A 381 3.80 -13.94 -7.08
N VAL A 382 4.50 -14.99 -7.50
CA VAL A 382 3.86 -16.25 -7.94
C VAL A 382 3.05 -16.86 -6.81
N GLY A 383 3.60 -16.89 -5.58
CA GLY A 383 2.89 -17.40 -4.40
C GLY A 383 1.64 -16.60 -4.06
N LEU A 384 1.70 -15.27 -4.16
CA LEU A 384 0.55 -14.40 -3.90
C LEU A 384 -0.53 -14.57 -4.97
N LEU A 385 -0.15 -14.64 -6.25
CA LEU A 385 -1.06 -14.87 -7.36
C LEU A 385 -1.78 -16.22 -7.20
N LEU A 386 -1.06 -17.29 -6.87
CA LEU A 386 -1.63 -18.61 -6.61
C LEU A 386 -2.61 -18.59 -5.42
N PHE A 387 -2.22 -17.97 -4.32
CA PHE A 387 -3.05 -17.86 -3.12
C PHE A 387 -4.36 -17.12 -3.41
N LEU A 388 -4.28 -15.96 -4.08
CA LEU A 388 -5.45 -15.15 -4.39
C LEU A 388 -6.32 -15.76 -5.47
N THR A 389 -5.75 -16.43 -6.47
CA THR A 389 -6.52 -17.16 -7.49
C THR A 389 -7.28 -18.33 -6.85
N SER A 390 -6.63 -19.05 -5.92
CA SER A 390 -7.28 -20.13 -5.18
C SER A 390 -8.43 -19.59 -4.33
N ALA A 391 -8.22 -18.48 -3.62
CA ALA A 391 -9.28 -17.80 -2.87
C ALA A 391 -10.43 -17.37 -3.80
N ALA A 392 -10.12 -16.72 -4.93
CA ALA A 392 -11.12 -16.31 -5.93
C ALA A 392 -11.93 -17.51 -6.46
N PHE A 393 -11.28 -18.65 -6.73
CA PHE A 393 -11.94 -19.88 -7.15
C PHE A 393 -12.95 -20.39 -6.11
N PHE A 394 -12.60 -20.35 -4.81
CA PHE A 394 -13.49 -20.80 -3.73
C PHE A 394 -14.65 -19.85 -3.47
N PHE A 395 -14.44 -18.54 -3.58
CA PHE A 395 -15.43 -17.54 -3.17
C PHE A 395 -16.29 -16.98 -4.32
N ASN A 396 -15.83 -17.05 -5.57
CA ASN A 396 -16.53 -16.43 -6.70
C ASN A 396 -16.55 -17.34 -7.93
N ARG A 397 -17.24 -18.49 -7.81
CA ARG A 397 -17.35 -19.51 -8.86
C ARG A 397 -18.40 -19.19 -9.94
N SER A 398 -19.32 -18.25 -9.67
CA SER A 398 -20.52 -17.98 -10.48
C SER A 398 -20.48 -16.68 -11.28
N GLY A 399 -19.35 -15.95 -11.27
CA GLY A 399 -19.18 -14.76 -12.10
C GLY A 399 -19.20 -15.09 -13.60
N LYS A 400 -19.51 -14.10 -14.43
CA LYS A 400 -19.38 -14.22 -15.89
C LYS A 400 -17.89 -14.19 -16.26
N SER A 401 -17.47 -15.02 -17.22
CA SER A 401 -16.07 -15.14 -17.62
C SER A 401 -15.85 -14.51 -18.98
N ASP A 402 -16.16 -13.22 -19.15
CA ASP A 402 -16.22 -12.60 -20.48
C ASP A 402 -14.81 -12.43 -21.09
N LEU A 403 -13.81 -12.02 -20.30
CA LEU A 403 -12.48 -11.66 -20.81
C LEU A 403 -11.63 -12.91 -21.12
N ALA A 404 -11.59 -13.86 -20.19
CA ALA A 404 -10.85 -15.09 -20.36
C ALA A 404 -11.52 -15.99 -21.40
N GLU A 405 -12.85 -16.05 -21.48
CA GLU A 405 -13.52 -16.86 -22.52
C GLU A 405 -13.35 -16.27 -23.92
N GLU A 406 -13.40 -14.94 -24.07
CA GLU A 406 -13.08 -14.28 -25.35
C GLU A 406 -11.65 -14.63 -25.79
N PHE A 407 -10.69 -14.55 -24.88
CA PHE A 407 -9.31 -14.92 -25.15
C PHE A 407 -9.15 -16.40 -25.52
N ILE A 408 -9.76 -17.30 -24.74
CA ILE A 408 -9.76 -18.75 -24.98
C ILE A 408 -10.37 -19.06 -26.36
N GLY A 409 -11.49 -18.42 -26.70
CA GLY A 409 -12.17 -18.57 -27.98
C GLY A 409 -11.33 -18.08 -29.16
N ASN A 410 -10.69 -16.92 -29.03
CA ASN A 410 -9.84 -16.33 -30.08
C ASN A 410 -8.64 -17.21 -30.45
N TYR A 411 -8.09 -17.96 -29.48
CA TYR A 411 -6.93 -18.85 -29.70
C TYR A 411 -7.28 -20.34 -29.80
N GLY A 412 -8.57 -20.70 -29.71
CA GLY A 412 -9.02 -22.09 -29.84
C GLY A 412 -8.45 -23.05 -28.79
N ILE A 413 -8.13 -22.56 -27.59
CA ILE A 413 -7.57 -23.36 -26.48
C ILE A 413 -8.70 -23.82 -25.54
N THR A 414 -8.44 -24.83 -24.71
CA THR A 414 -9.38 -25.21 -23.64
C THR A 414 -9.13 -24.41 -22.35
N SER A 415 -10.11 -24.32 -21.46
CA SER A 415 -9.94 -23.66 -20.14
C SER A 415 -8.83 -24.31 -19.29
N SER A 416 -8.62 -25.62 -19.42
CA SER A 416 -7.51 -26.31 -18.73
C SER A 416 -6.15 -25.91 -19.29
N GLN A 417 -6.03 -25.79 -20.61
CA GLN A 417 -4.81 -25.32 -21.27
C GLN A 417 -4.53 -23.85 -20.93
N PHE A 418 -5.56 -23.01 -20.83
CA PHE A 418 -5.41 -21.63 -20.38
C PHE A 418 -4.82 -21.54 -18.97
N LEU A 419 -5.32 -22.35 -18.03
CA LEU A 419 -4.80 -22.38 -16.66
C LEU A 419 -3.31 -22.76 -16.64
N GLU A 420 -2.92 -23.81 -17.38
CA GLU A 420 -1.52 -24.23 -17.49
C GLU A 420 -0.64 -23.13 -18.07
N LEU A 421 -1.08 -22.50 -19.17
CA LEU A 421 -0.38 -21.41 -19.84
C LEU A 421 -0.22 -20.18 -18.95
N ALA A 422 -1.26 -19.80 -18.21
CA ALA A 422 -1.22 -18.63 -17.35
C ALA A 422 -0.34 -18.84 -16.11
N LEU A 423 -0.36 -20.04 -15.51
CA LEU A 423 0.57 -20.39 -14.44
C LEU A 423 2.01 -20.41 -14.93
N PHE A 424 2.24 -20.96 -16.12
CA PHE A 424 3.56 -20.95 -16.74
C PHE A 424 4.05 -19.53 -17.05
N ALA A 425 3.20 -18.68 -17.63
CA ALA A 425 3.52 -17.28 -17.89
C ALA A 425 3.83 -16.50 -16.61
N ALA A 426 3.18 -16.80 -15.48
CA ALA A 426 3.53 -16.21 -14.19
C ALA A 426 4.95 -16.58 -13.73
N VAL A 427 5.38 -17.83 -13.98
CA VAL A 427 6.76 -18.27 -13.67
C VAL A 427 7.77 -17.62 -14.61
N VAL A 428 7.47 -17.57 -15.92
CA VAL A 428 8.32 -16.92 -16.94
C VAL A 428 8.56 -15.45 -16.61
N ARG A 429 7.54 -14.71 -16.15
CA ARG A 429 7.72 -13.32 -15.67
C ARG A 429 8.75 -13.19 -14.55
N GLY A 430 8.88 -14.20 -13.70
CA GLY A 430 9.92 -14.24 -12.67
C GLY A 430 11.33 -14.37 -13.25
N VAL A 431 11.47 -15.07 -14.39
CA VAL A 431 12.72 -15.22 -15.15
C VAL A 431 13.02 -13.95 -15.96
N GLU A 432 12.02 -13.37 -16.63
CA GLU A 432 12.16 -12.08 -17.34
C GLU A 432 12.69 -10.99 -16.40
N LEU A 433 12.21 -10.94 -15.16
CA LEU A 433 12.72 -9.99 -14.16
C LEU A 433 14.21 -10.23 -13.82
N LEU A 434 14.67 -11.48 -13.82
CA LEU A 434 16.10 -11.79 -13.64
C LEU A 434 16.93 -11.34 -14.84
N VAL A 435 16.43 -11.56 -16.06
CA VAL A 435 17.08 -11.08 -17.29
C VAL A 435 17.21 -9.55 -17.25
N LEU A 436 16.13 -8.85 -16.93
CA LEU A 436 16.13 -7.39 -16.78
C LEU A 436 17.11 -6.90 -15.72
N PHE A 437 17.16 -7.60 -14.59
CA PHE A 437 18.12 -7.28 -13.55
C PHE A 437 19.57 -7.40 -14.06
N GLU A 438 19.90 -8.45 -14.82
CA GLU A 438 21.23 -8.57 -15.42
C GLU A 438 21.53 -7.47 -16.44
N VAL A 439 20.54 -7.07 -17.23
CA VAL A 439 20.65 -5.96 -18.19
C VAL A 439 20.88 -4.63 -17.47
N ASP A 440 20.09 -4.31 -16.44
CA ASP A 440 20.26 -3.08 -15.66
C ASP A 440 21.65 -3.03 -15.00
N ILE A 441 22.09 -4.14 -14.43
CA ILE A 441 23.42 -4.28 -13.84
C ILE A 441 24.54 -4.15 -14.89
N LEU A 442 24.36 -4.70 -16.09
CA LEU A 442 25.29 -4.56 -17.20
C LEU A 442 25.42 -3.10 -17.65
N ILE A 443 24.29 -2.42 -17.88
CA ILE A 443 24.26 -1.01 -18.28
C ILE A 443 24.84 -0.13 -17.16
N PHE A 444 24.53 -0.42 -15.89
CA PHE A 444 25.12 0.26 -14.75
C PHE A 444 26.64 0.12 -14.73
N ARG A 445 27.18 -1.06 -15.07
CA ARG A 445 28.63 -1.28 -15.12
C ARG A 445 29.30 -0.50 -16.26
N ILE A 446 28.67 -0.46 -17.43
CA ILE A 446 29.18 0.25 -18.60
C ILE A 446 29.13 1.77 -18.36
N SER A 447 27.95 2.30 -18.00
CA SER A 447 27.72 3.74 -17.84
C SER A 447 28.30 4.31 -16.53
N GLY A 448 28.48 3.46 -15.51
CA GLY A 448 28.80 3.90 -14.16
C GLY A 448 27.67 4.69 -13.48
N ASN A 449 26.49 4.82 -14.09
CA ASN A 449 25.39 5.66 -13.60
C ASN A 449 24.10 4.82 -13.44
N THR A 450 23.60 4.75 -12.21
CA THR A 450 22.38 4.00 -11.86
C THR A 450 21.13 4.57 -12.49
N THR A 451 21.03 5.89 -12.62
CA THR A 451 19.89 6.56 -13.25
C THR A 451 19.85 6.25 -14.74
N VAL A 452 21.01 6.26 -15.41
CA VAL A 452 21.11 5.89 -16.83
C VAL A 452 20.73 4.43 -17.04
N ALA A 453 21.21 3.52 -16.20
CA ALA A 453 20.82 2.11 -16.25
C ALA A 453 19.31 1.92 -16.13
N PHE A 454 18.69 2.53 -15.11
CA PHE A 454 17.26 2.46 -14.90
C PHE A 454 16.47 3.02 -16.09
N LEU A 455 16.83 4.21 -16.58
CA LEU A 455 16.15 4.85 -17.70
C LEU A 455 16.29 4.05 -18.99
N MET A 456 17.47 3.50 -19.28
CA MET A 456 17.70 2.68 -20.47
C MET A 456 16.91 1.37 -20.40
N THR A 457 16.84 0.73 -19.23
CA THR A 457 16.04 -0.48 -19.01
C THR A 457 14.54 -0.18 -19.16
N GLY A 458 14.05 0.97 -18.66
CA GLY A 458 12.67 1.42 -18.88
C GLY A 458 12.36 1.81 -20.33
N LEU A 459 13.27 2.49 -21.01
CA LEU A 459 13.15 2.82 -22.44
C LEU A 459 13.08 1.57 -23.31
N GLY A 460 13.75 0.49 -22.93
CA GLY A 460 13.64 -0.81 -23.62
C GLY A 460 12.21 -1.33 -23.70
N TYR A 461 11.40 -1.12 -22.66
CA TYR A 461 9.98 -1.48 -22.66
C TYR A 461 9.10 -0.51 -23.46
N LEU A 462 9.43 0.78 -23.47
CA LEU A 462 8.72 1.77 -24.30
C LEU A 462 8.98 1.52 -25.78
N LEU A 463 10.20 1.12 -26.14
CA LEU A 463 10.53 0.72 -27.51
C LEU A 463 9.72 -0.49 -27.93
N ALA A 464 9.46 -1.47 -27.05
CA ALA A 464 8.62 -2.63 -27.33
C ALA A 464 7.17 -2.28 -27.71
N GLY A 465 6.66 -1.14 -27.24
CA GLY A 465 5.35 -0.61 -27.64
C GLY A 465 5.34 0.17 -28.96
N SER A 466 6.50 0.40 -29.59
CA SER A 466 6.59 1.15 -30.85
C SER A 466 6.40 0.26 -32.07
N ASP A 467 5.85 0.82 -33.15
CA ASP A 467 5.69 0.16 -34.45
C ASP A 467 6.99 -0.43 -35.01
N ILE A 468 8.14 0.16 -34.64
CA ILE A 468 9.47 -0.31 -35.07
C ILE A 468 9.80 -1.64 -34.40
N ALA A 469 9.53 -1.79 -33.10
CA ALA A 469 9.78 -3.01 -32.37
C ALA A 469 8.79 -4.14 -32.71
N GLN A 470 7.59 -3.81 -33.19
CA GLN A 470 6.65 -4.81 -33.70
C GLN A 470 7.14 -5.46 -35.01
N ARG A 471 7.90 -4.72 -35.84
CA ARG A 471 8.45 -5.20 -37.13
C ARG A 471 9.75 -5.99 -36.98
N THR A 472 10.55 -5.67 -35.97
CA THR A 472 11.73 -6.47 -35.61
C THR A 472 11.29 -7.59 -34.67
N ALA A 473 11.86 -8.79 -34.77
CA ALA A 473 11.60 -9.87 -33.81
C ALA A 473 12.27 -9.57 -32.44
N TYR A 474 11.91 -8.44 -31.82
CA TYR A 474 12.44 -8.00 -30.55
C TYR A 474 11.83 -8.88 -29.45
N PRO A 475 12.64 -9.64 -28.69
CA PRO A 475 12.16 -10.57 -27.68
C PRO A 475 11.79 -9.86 -26.36
N PHE A 476 12.09 -8.56 -26.26
CA PHE A 476 11.90 -7.79 -25.05
C PHE A 476 10.55 -7.07 -25.08
N GLY A 477 9.77 -7.25 -24.03
CA GLY A 477 8.66 -6.37 -23.68
C GLY A 477 7.26 -6.96 -23.84
N SER A 478 7.01 -7.89 -24.75
CA SER A 478 5.70 -8.54 -24.85
C SER A 478 5.44 -9.52 -23.71
N SER A 479 4.17 -9.71 -23.33
CA SER A 479 3.81 -10.66 -22.28
C SER A 479 4.15 -12.10 -22.69
N ALA A 480 4.73 -12.87 -21.76
CA ALA A 480 4.99 -14.29 -21.92
C ALA A 480 3.77 -15.07 -22.45
N LEU A 481 2.56 -14.74 -21.98
CA LEU A 481 1.32 -15.40 -22.41
C LEU A 481 1.10 -15.29 -23.92
N TYR A 482 1.29 -14.09 -24.48
CA TYR A 482 1.15 -13.84 -25.91
C TYR A 482 2.30 -14.44 -26.72
N ASN A 483 3.54 -14.38 -26.22
CA ASN A 483 4.70 -14.98 -26.88
C ASN A 483 4.55 -16.50 -27.02
N ILE A 484 4.03 -17.16 -25.97
CA ILE A 484 3.77 -18.60 -25.99
C ILE A 484 2.69 -18.90 -27.01
N LEU A 485 1.58 -18.15 -27.05
CA LEU A 485 0.48 -18.42 -27.98
C LEU A 485 0.85 -18.20 -29.46
N GLU A 486 1.66 -17.18 -29.76
CA GLU A 486 2.25 -17.00 -31.08
C GLU A 486 3.09 -18.22 -31.50
N THR A 487 3.82 -18.85 -30.58
CA THR A 487 4.57 -20.09 -30.85
C THR A 487 3.69 -21.36 -30.83
N VAL A 488 2.66 -21.41 -29.98
CA VAL A 488 1.69 -22.52 -29.89
C VAL A 488 0.97 -22.72 -31.21
N SER A 489 0.56 -21.64 -31.87
CA SER A 489 -0.08 -21.68 -33.19
C SER A 489 0.76 -22.36 -34.29
N ARG A 490 2.09 -22.47 -34.08
CA ARG A 490 3.04 -23.06 -35.04
C ARG A 490 3.50 -24.46 -34.66
N GLU A 491 3.71 -24.74 -33.37
CA GLU A 491 4.39 -25.96 -32.93
C GLU A 491 3.74 -26.72 -31.75
N GLY A 492 2.60 -26.22 -31.23
CA GLY A 492 1.89 -26.80 -30.09
C GLY A 492 2.38 -26.32 -28.72
N ILE A 493 1.52 -26.43 -27.70
CA ILE A 493 1.69 -25.80 -26.37
C ILE A 493 3.00 -26.21 -25.68
N GLY A 494 3.32 -27.51 -25.68
CA GLY A 494 4.52 -28.02 -25.01
C GLY A 494 5.83 -27.50 -25.61
N LYS A 495 5.91 -27.38 -26.94
CA LYS A 495 7.10 -26.86 -27.63
C LYS A 495 7.22 -25.34 -27.49
N GLY A 496 6.10 -24.62 -27.56
CA GLY A 496 6.07 -23.16 -27.34
C GLY A 496 6.58 -22.77 -25.95
N CYS A 497 6.11 -23.47 -24.91
CA CYS A 497 6.61 -23.27 -23.54
C CYS A 497 8.12 -23.54 -23.42
N LEU A 498 8.60 -24.64 -24.01
CA LEU A 498 10.02 -25.00 -24.00
C LEU A 498 10.88 -23.93 -24.69
N TYR A 499 10.44 -23.41 -25.83
CA TYR A 499 11.16 -22.39 -26.59
C TYR A 499 11.36 -21.10 -25.79
N VAL A 500 10.30 -20.60 -25.15
CA VAL A 500 10.35 -19.37 -24.34
C VAL A 500 11.31 -19.53 -23.17
N VAL A 501 11.24 -20.66 -22.43
CA VAL A 501 12.16 -20.92 -21.31
C VAL A 501 13.60 -21.09 -21.77
N MET A 502 13.84 -21.78 -22.88
CA MET A 502 15.20 -21.94 -23.42
C MET A 502 15.79 -20.61 -23.89
N ALA A 503 14.98 -19.76 -24.51
CA ALA A 503 15.40 -18.42 -24.94
C ALA A 503 15.80 -17.55 -23.74
N ASP A 504 14.94 -17.48 -22.71
CA ASP A 504 15.21 -16.69 -21.51
C ASP A 504 16.39 -17.23 -20.70
N ALA A 505 16.48 -18.56 -20.53
CA ALA A 505 17.58 -19.20 -19.81
C ALA A 505 18.92 -19.05 -20.56
N GLY A 506 18.89 -19.14 -21.89
CA GLY A 506 20.06 -18.90 -22.75
C GLY A 506 20.55 -17.46 -22.62
N LEU A 507 19.64 -16.49 -22.74
CA LEU A 507 19.95 -15.08 -22.58
C LEU A 507 20.48 -14.76 -21.18
N LEU A 508 19.85 -15.29 -20.13
CA LEU A 508 20.30 -15.15 -18.75
C LEU A 508 21.73 -15.70 -18.57
N SER A 509 22.03 -16.87 -19.14
CA SER A 509 23.35 -17.49 -19.06
C SER A 509 24.43 -16.63 -19.74
N ILE A 510 24.12 -16.10 -20.93
CA ILE A 510 25.01 -15.18 -21.66
C ILE A 510 25.24 -13.92 -20.83
N LEU A 511 24.17 -13.29 -20.33
CA LEU A 511 24.27 -12.06 -19.55
C LEU A 511 25.06 -12.26 -18.26
N MET A 512 24.82 -13.35 -17.52
CA MET A 512 25.58 -13.69 -16.32
C MET A 512 27.07 -13.91 -16.63
N PHE A 513 27.39 -14.56 -17.75
CA PHE A 513 28.77 -14.78 -18.19
C PHE A 513 29.45 -13.45 -18.58
N THR A 514 28.81 -12.63 -19.40
CA THR A 514 29.31 -11.29 -19.79
C THR A 514 29.49 -10.39 -18.57
N ASN A 515 28.54 -10.42 -17.64
CA ASN A 515 28.64 -9.72 -16.37
C ASN A 515 29.83 -10.22 -15.54
N LYS A 516 30.14 -11.51 -15.54
CA LYS A 516 31.31 -12.05 -14.84
C LYS A 516 32.63 -11.66 -15.51
N LEU A 517 32.67 -11.57 -16.84
CA LEU A 517 33.87 -11.16 -17.60
C LEU A 517 34.22 -9.68 -17.39
N LEU A 518 33.24 -8.79 -17.51
CA LEU A 518 33.42 -7.34 -17.27
C LEU A 518 33.86 -7.02 -15.83
N TRP A 519 33.74 -8.00 -14.93
CA TRP A 519 34.22 -7.94 -13.55
C TRP A 519 35.66 -8.38 -13.36
N GLY A 520 36.15 -9.31 -14.17
CA GLY A 520 37.56 -9.72 -14.13
C GLY A 520 38.50 -8.63 -14.64
N ASP A 521 38.06 -7.87 -15.65
CA ASP A 521 38.94 -6.99 -16.43
C ASP A 521 39.27 -5.64 -15.73
N ARG A 522 38.41 -5.15 -14.82
CA ARG A 522 38.70 -3.93 -14.04
C ARG A 522 39.65 -4.15 -12.86
N ASN A 523 40.06 -5.38 -12.59
CA ASN A 523 41.02 -5.70 -11.51
C ASN A 523 42.49 -5.64 -11.99
N GLY A 524 42.75 -5.38 -13.28
CA GLY A 524 44.11 -5.30 -13.83
C GLY A 524 44.67 -3.88 -14.03
N LYS A 525 43.85 -2.83 -13.92
CA LYS A 525 44.28 -1.44 -14.19
C LYS A 525 43.50 -0.45 -13.31
N CYS A 526 44.04 -0.17 -12.14
CA CYS A 526 43.82 1.08 -11.42
C CYS A 526 45.17 1.46 -10.81
N ASP A 527 45.95 2.23 -11.58
CA ASP A 527 46.87 3.23 -11.02
C ASP A 527 46.05 4.37 -10.40
#